data_AF-A0A529FR47-F1
#
_entry.id   AF-A0A529FR47-F1
#
_cell.length_a   1.000
_cell.length_b   1.000
_cell.length_c   1.000
_cell.angle_alpha   90.00
_cell.angle_beta   90.00
_cell.angle_gamma   90.00
#
_symmetry.space_group_name_H-M   'P 1'
#
loop_
_entity.id
_entity.type
_entity.pdbx_description
1 polymer ?
#
loop_
_entity_poly.entity_id
_entity_poly.type
_entity_poly.pdbx_seq_one_letter_code
_entity_poly.pdbx_strand_id
1 'polypeptide(L)'
;MSIETERRHEQDHSLAARFEMVRRAADASLAGAVTDLCGYREMLPVCSRNVEYASLTVPLVISFAEPFAIGLGRDPGDNDRFASFAAGLFAGPVVIQSFGRAC
;
A
#
# COMPACT_ATOMS: atom_id res chain seq x y z
N MET A 1 -28.48 11.58 11.64
CA MET A 1 -27.16 10.95 11.67
C MET A 1 -27.30 9.63 10.92
N SER A 2 -26.70 9.50 9.74
CA SER A 2 -26.98 8.41 8.81
C SER A 2 -26.12 7.20 9.11
N ILE A 3 -26.73 6.02 9.03
CA ILE A 3 -26.14 4.67 9.27
C ILE A 3 -24.89 4.38 8.39
N GLU A 4 -24.68 5.18 7.35
CA GLU A 4 -23.54 5.12 6.44
C GLU A 4 -22.30 5.88 6.96
N THR A 5 -22.51 6.95 7.73
CA THR A 5 -21.42 7.72 8.36
C THR A 5 -20.82 6.97 9.55
N GLU A 6 -21.64 6.20 10.27
CA GLU A 6 -21.25 5.41 11.45
C GLU A 6 -20.42 4.17 11.04
N ARG A 7 -20.83 3.44 10.01
CA ARG A 7 -20.05 2.30 9.45
C ARG A 7 -18.69 2.69 8.92
N ARG A 8 -18.56 3.89 8.34
CA ARG A 8 -17.29 4.40 7.81
C ARG A 8 -16.30 4.72 8.94
N HIS A 9 -16.80 5.24 10.06
CA HIS A 9 -15.99 5.54 11.23
C HIS A 9 -15.49 4.26 11.94
N GLU A 10 -16.35 3.25 12.10
CA GLU A 10 -15.97 1.95 12.67
C GLU A 10 -14.96 1.19 11.80
N GLN A 11 -15.08 1.27 10.47
CA GLN A 11 -14.12 0.70 9.53
C GLN A 11 -12.75 1.41 9.60
N ASP A 12 -12.72 2.74 9.72
CA ASP A 12 -11.49 3.52 9.89
C ASP A 12 -10.75 3.14 11.18
N HIS A 13 -11.47 2.98 12.31
CA HIS A 13 -10.89 2.53 13.58
C HIS A 13 -10.34 1.10 13.51
N SER A 14 -10.99 0.20 12.76
CA SER A 14 -10.54 -1.19 12.55
C SER A 14 -9.30 -1.31 11.66
N LEU A 15 -9.15 -0.39 10.69
CA LEU A 15 -7.96 -0.29 9.82
C LEU A 15 -6.77 0.32 10.57
N ALA A 16 -7.00 1.34 11.40
CA ALA A 16 -5.98 1.98 12.21
C ALA A 16 -5.30 1.02 13.22
N ALA A 17 -5.98 -0.06 13.62
CA ALA A 17 -5.40 -1.09 14.49
C ALA A 17 -4.47 -2.09 13.76
N ARG A 18 -4.51 -2.14 12.42
CA ARG A 18 -3.81 -3.18 11.63
C ARG A 18 -2.49 -2.71 11.06
N PHE A 19 -2.40 -1.42 10.74
CA PHE A 19 -1.19 -0.79 10.25
C PHE A 19 -1.15 0.67 10.68
N GLU A 20 0.05 1.24 10.66
CA GLU A 20 0.24 2.68 10.80
C GLU A 20 0.77 3.28 9.51
N MET A 21 0.35 4.51 9.24
CA MET A 21 0.89 5.33 8.17
C MET A 21 1.37 6.68 8.72
N VAL A 22 2.58 7.08 8.35
CA VAL A 22 3.13 8.39 8.66
C VAL A 22 3.48 9.08 7.36
N ARG A 23 2.97 10.29 7.14
CA ARG A 23 3.31 11.10 5.98
C ARG A 23 4.30 12.20 6.35
N ARG A 24 5.23 12.49 5.45
CA ARG A 24 6.21 13.56 5.57
C ARG A 24 6.40 14.21 4.21
N ALA A 25 6.41 15.53 4.20
CA ALA A 25 6.81 16.27 3.01
C ALA A 25 8.25 15.90 2.62
N ALA A 26 8.50 15.80 1.32
CA ALA A 26 9.85 15.63 0.80
C ALA A 26 10.69 16.89 1.07
N ASP A 27 11.99 16.69 1.24
CA ASP A 27 12.95 17.79 1.36
C ASP A 27 13.00 18.62 0.07
N ALA A 28 13.37 19.90 0.18
CA ALA A 28 13.46 20.81 -0.96
C ALA A 28 14.42 20.29 -2.07
N SER A 29 15.42 19.49 -1.71
CA SER A 29 16.32 18.84 -2.67
C SER A 29 15.64 17.83 -3.60
N LEU A 30 14.47 17.30 -3.22
CA LEU A 30 13.68 16.35 -4.02
C LEU A 30 12.48 17.01 -4.73
N ALA A 31 12.37 18.33 -4.65
CA ALA A 31 11.27 19.08 -5.23
C ALA A 31 11.14 18.83 -6.75
N GLY A 32 9.91 18.64 -7.20
CA GLY A 32 9.59 18.34 -8.61
C GLY A 32 9.68 16.86 -8.99
N ALA A 33 10.30 16.02 -8.15
CA ALA A 33 10.37 14.57 -8.36
C ALA A 33 9.54 13.79 -7.34
N VAL A 34 9.56 14.21 -6.07
CA VAL A 34 8.84 13.54 -4.97
C VAL A 34 7.81 14.48 -4.38
N THR A 35 6.55 14.05 -4.33
CA THR A 35 5.43 14.86 -3.79
C THR A 35 5.18 14.58 -2.30
N ASP A 36 5.35 13.33 -1.87
CA ASP A 36 5.13 12.91 -0.48
C ASP A 36 5.99 11.69 -0.16
N LEU A 37 6.40 11.57 1.11
CA LEU A 37 7.03 10.37 1.65
C LEU A 37 6.09 9.74 2.67
N CYS A 38 5.68 8.50 2.39
CA CYS A 38 4.81 7.72 3.26
C CYS A 38 5.60 6.59 3.91
N GLY A 39 5.69 6.61 5.23
CA GLY A 39 6.06 5.44 6.04
C GLY A 39 4.84 4.58 6.30
N TYR A 40 5.01 3.26 6.22
CA TYR A 40 3.99 2.26 6.45
C TYR A 40 4.57 1.16 7.33
N ARG A 41 3.84 0.72 8.35
CA ARG A 41 4.18 -0.48 9.13
C ARG A 41 2.93 -1.28 9.47
N GLU A 42 3.00 -2.60 9.32
CA GLU A 42 1.96 -3.52 9.79
C GLU A 42 2.14 -3.81 11.28
N MET A 43 1.05 -3.70 12.04
CA MET A 43 1.04 -3.91 13.49
C MET A 43 0.58 -5.32 13.88
N LEU A 44 -0.10 -6.02 12.97
CA LEU A 44 -0.62 -7.38 13.16
C LEU A 44 -0.31 -8.25 11.93
N PRO A 45 -0.05 -9.56 12.12
CA PRO A 45 0.23 -10.50 11.05
C PRO A 45 -1.05 -10.92 10.32
N VAL A 46 -1.68 -9.97 9.64
CA VAL A 46 -2.93 -10.17 8.91
C VAL A 46 -2.66 -10.11 7.42
N CYS A 47 -3.04 -11.17 6.69
CA CYS A 47 -3.01 -11.16 5.25
C CYS A 47 -3.98 -10.11 4.71
N SER A 48 -3.49 -9.21 3.86
CA SER A 48 -4.29 -8.16 3.21
C SER A 48 -4.15 -8.27 1.69
N ARG A 49 -5.23 -7.98 0.96
CA ARG A 49 -5.27 -8.04 -0.50
C ARG A 49 -5.89 -6.75 -1.04
N ASN A 50 -5.13 -6.05 -1.85
CA ASN A 50 -5.54 -4.81 -2.51
C ASN A 50 -5.52 -5.00 -4.02
N VAL A 51 -6.48 -4.39 -4.72
CA VAL A 51 -6.47 -4.30 -6.17
C VAL A 51 -6.27 -2.84 -6.54
N GLU A 52 -5.18 -2.54 -7.24
CA GLU A 52 -4.81 -1.18 -7.65
C GLU A 52 -4.92 -1.01 -9.15
N TYR A 53 -5.26 0.21 -9.58
CA TYR A 53 -5.28 0.63 -10.98
C TYR A 53 -4.19 1.68 -11.21
N ALA A 54 -3.88 1.95 -12.47
CA ALA A 54 -2.93 2.99 -12.84
C ALA A 54 -3.29 4.33 -12.19
N SER A 55 -2.33 4.90 -11.46
CA SER A 55 -2.45 6.18 -10.75
C SER A 55 -1.70 7.27 -11.52
N LEU A 56 -2.15 8.52 -11.42
CA LEU A 56 -1.45 9.68 -12.00
C LEU A 56 -0.15 10.00 -11.26
N THR A 57 -0.02 9.51 -10.02
CA THR A 57 1.22 9.51 -9.24
C THR A 57 1.78 8.09 -9.22
N VAL A 58 3.06 7.91 -9.51
CA VAL A 58 3.76 6.62 -9.48
C VAL A 58 4.40 6.44 -8.09
N PRO A 59 3.84 5.62 -7.18
CA PRO A 59 4.45 5.37 -5.89
C PRO A 59 5.66 4.46 -6.09
N LEU A 60 6.80 4.87 -5.54
CA LEU A 60 7.95 3.99 -5.40
C LEU A 60 7.92 3.39 -3.99
N VAL A 61 7.62 2.10 -3.91
CA VAL A 61 7.57 1.34 -2.65
C VAL A 61 8.94 0.73 -2.41
N ILE A 62 9.53 1.05 -1.26
CA ILE A 62 10.79 0.48 -0.78
C ILE A 62 10.49 -0.22 0.55
N SER A 63 10.46 -1.56 0.54
CA SER A 63 10.21 -2.34 1.76
C SER A 63 11.50 -2.88 2.35
N PHE A 64 11.63 -2.75 3.68
CA PHE A 64 12.76 -3.28 4.45
C PHE A 64 12.41 -4.58 5.19
N ALA A 65 11.23 -5.12 4.92
CA ALA A 65 10.63 -6.24 5.62
C ALA A 65 10.13 -7.29 4.61
N GLU A 66 9.12 -8.09 4.97
CA GLU A 66 8.71 -9.20 4.11
C GLU A 66 8.18 -8.72 2.74
N PRO A 67 8.57 -9.38 1.62
CA PRO A 67 8.11 -9.01 0.28
C PRO A 67 6.58 -9.13 0.09
N PHE A 68 6.04 -8.28 -0.78
CA PHE A 68 4.65 -8.37 -1.22
C PHE A 68 4.50 -9.37 -2.37
N ALA A 69 3.33 -9.98 -2.49
CA ALA A 69 2.95 -10.71 -3.69
C ALA A 69 2.29 -9.77 -4.70
N ILE A 70 2.75 -9.75 -5.96
CA ILE A 70 2.24 -8.81 -6.97
C ILE A 70 1.84 -9.52 -8.26
N GLY A 71 0.54 -9.55 -8.54
CA GLY A 71 -0.01 -10.10 -9.78
C GLY A 71 -0.46 -9.02 -10.74
N LEU A 72 0.12 -8.97 -11.95
CA LEU A 72 -0.28 -8.02 -13.00
C LEU A 72 -1.43 -8.62 -13.83
N GLY A 73 -2.66 -8.13 -13.65
CA GLY A 73 -3.84 -8.62 -14.37
C GLY A 73 -4.29 -10.04 -13.99
N ARG A 74 -3.70 -10.62 -12.93
CA ARG A 74 -3.94 -11.97 -12.42
C ARG A 74 -3.66 -12.04 -10.93
N ASP A 75 -4.04 -13.14 -10.29
CA ASP A 75 -3.55 -13.42 -8.94
C ASP A 75 -2.04 -13.72 -8.93
N PRO A 76 -1.32 -13.31 -7.87
CA PRO A 76 0.11 -13.58 -7.74
C PRO A 76 0.36 -15.08 -7.50
N GLY A 77 1.39 -15.60 -8.16
CA GLY A 77 1.93 -16.93 -7.94
C GLY A 77 3.15 -16.89 -7.01
N ASP A 78 3.76 -18.06 -6.79
CA ASP A 78 4.87 -18.21 -5.83
C ASP A 78 6.12 -17.39 -6.19
N ASN A 79 6.36 -17.16 -7.48
CA ASN A 79 7.50 -16.39 -7.97
C ASN A 79 7.25 -14.87 -8.02
N ASP A 80 6.06 -14.40 -7.67
CA ASP A 80 5.69 -12.98 -7.77
C ASP A 80 5.94 -12.22 -6.45
N ARG A 81 7.05 -12.52 -5.76
CA ARG A 81 7.43 -11.91 -4.49
C ARG A 81 8.43 -10.78 -4.73
N PHE A 82 8.02 -9.54 -4.43
CA PHE A 82 8.82 -8.34 -4.66
C PHE A 82 8.97 -7.51 -3.38
N ALA A 83 10.21 -7.21 -3.02
CA ALA A 83 10.52 -6.39 -1.85
C ALA A 83 10.40 -4.88 -2.14
N SER A 84 10.59 -4.44 -3.38
CA SER A 84 10.46 -3.02 -3.74
C SER A 84 10.01 -2.91 -5.19
N PHE A 85 9.14 -1.95 -5.49
CA PHE A 85 8.50 -1.84 -6.79
C PHE A 85 7.94 -0.44 -7.04
N ALA A 86 7.74 -0.10 -8.31
CA ALA A 86 6.98 1.07 -8.72
C ALA A 86 5.54 0.66 -9.05
N ALA A 87 4.57 1.25 -8.38
CA ALA A 87 3.15 1.01 -8.61
C ALA A 87 2.58 1.97 -9.67
N GLY A 88 1.42 1.63 -10.23
CA GLY A 88 0.68 2.49 -11.16
C GLY A 88 1.20 2.53 -12.60
N LEU A 89 2.21 1.72 -12.96
CA LEU A 89 2.77 1.65 -14.32
C LEU A 89 2.12 0.59 -15.22
N PHE A 90 1.40 -0.37 -14.62
CA PHE A 90 0.67 -1.39 -15.38
C PHE A 90 -0.69 -0.84 -15.82
N ALA A 91 -1.05 -1.04 -17.09
CA ALA A 91 -2.27 -0.49 -17.68
C ALA A 91 -3.57 -1.20 -17.26
N GLY A 92 -3.48 -2.22 -16.38
CA GLY A 92 -4.60 -3.00 -15.90
C GLY A 92 -4.63 -3.11 -14.37
N PRO A 93 -5.56 -3.90 -13.81
CA PRO A 93 -5.61 -4.13 -12.38
C PRO A 93 -4.38 -4.90 -11.90
N VAL A 94 -3.80 -4.47 -10.78
CA VAL A 94 -2.71 -5.14 -10.08
C VAL A 94 -3.22 -5.66 -8.76
N VAL A 95 -3.00 -6.94 -8.47
CA VAL A 95 -3.26 -7.52 -7.16
C VAL A 95 -1.99 -7.38 -6.33
N ILE A 96 -2.08 -6.69 -5.19
CA ILE A 96 -1.00 -6.56 -4.21
C ILE A 96 -1.45 -7.27 -2.94
N GLN A 97 -0.65 -8.22 -2.46
CA GLN A 97 -0.94 -8.97 -1.25
C GLN A 97 0.20 -8.84 -0.25
N SER A 98 -0.14 -8.48 0.98
CA SER A 98 0.75 -8.53 2.14
C SER A 98 0.42 -9.74 3.01
N PHE A 99 1.42 -10.26 3.70
CA PHE A 99 1.29 -11.36 4.66
C PHE A 99 1.36 -10.88 6.12
N GLY A 100 1.32 -9.57 6.36
CA GLY A 100 1.23 -9.00 7.71
C GLY A 100 2.59 -8.82 8.41
N ARG A 101 3.68 -8.81 7.64
CA ARG A 101 5.06 -8.72 8.16
C ARG A 101 5.89 -7.65 7.46
N ALA A 102 5.22 -6.64 6.89
CA ALA A 102 5.84 -5.41 6.41
C ALA A 102 6.05 -4.42 7.58
N CYS A 103 6.92 -4.77 8.53
CA CYS A 103 7.18 -4.02 9.77
C CYS A 103 8.48 -3.22 9.76
#